data_AF-A0A6J7P3N2-F1
#
_entry.id   AF-A0A6J7P3N2-F1
#
_cell.length_a   1.000
_cell.length_b   1.000
_cell.length_c   1.000
_cell.angle_alpha   90.00
_cell.angle_beta   90.00
_cell.angle_gamma   90.00
#
_symmetry.space_group_name_H-M   'P 1'
#
loop_
_entity.id
_entity.type
_entity.pdbx_description
1 polymer ?
#
loop_
_entity_poly.entity_id
_entity_poly.type
_entity_poly.pdbx_seq_one_letter_code
_entity_poly.pdbx_strand_id
1 'polypeptide(L)'
;MKFISTKNVALLVAAGLIASTGTAVAADTKDAAVARAQAQAAFQSSMSTYIAAHRAIIDTRRAAHAKALTDFQTALNSVTTDAQLQAAKDARKSAITAANTTATAALAALVKPVKPAKAAKAPRSPKQAA
;
A
#
# COMPACT_ATOMS: atom_id res chain seq x y z
N MET A 1 1.10 1.18 29.56
CA MET A 1 0.27 0.25 28.76
C MET A 1 1.19 -0.84 28.21
N LYS A 2 1.00 -2.10 28.65
CA LYS A 2 1.93 -3.20 28.37
C LYS A 2 1.45 -3.92 27.11
N PHE A 3 2.14 -3.68 25.99
CA PHE A 3 1.81 -4.27 24.69
C PHE A 3 1.93 -5.80 24.76
N ILE A 4 0.86 -6.51 24.43
CA ILE A 4 0.89 -7.95 24.24
C ILE A 4 1.86 -8.20 23.06
N SER A 5 2.99 -8.82 23.37
CA SER A 5 4.02 -9.14 22.39
C SER A 5 3.45 -10.04 21.28
N THR A 6 3.70 -9.67 20.02
CA THR A 6 3.31 -10.42 18.81
C THR A 6 3.78 -11.86 18.84
N LYS A 7 4.89 -12.13 19.55
CA LYS A 7 5.43 -13.48 19.78
C LYS A 7 4.51 -14.33 20.65
N ASN A 8 3.85 -13.73 21.64
CA ASN A 8 2.97 -14.42 22.57
C ASN A 8 1.62 -14.74 21.90
N VAL A 9 1.13 -13.87 21.02
CA VAL A 9 -0.07 -14.12 20.21
C VAL A 9 0.17 -15.26 19.22
N ALA A 10 1.33 -15.27 18.55
CA ALA A 10 1.72 -16.35 17.64
C ALA A 10 1.82 -17.70 18.35
N LEU A 11 2.34 -17.71 19.59
CA LEU A 11 2.45 -18.92 20.40
C LEU A 11 1.08 -19.48 20.80
N LEU A 12 0.12 -18.61 21.15
CA LEU A 12 -1.23 -19.02 21.55
C LEU A 12 -2.05 -19.58 20.38
N VAL A 13 -1.90 -18.97 19.19
CA VAL A 13 -2.51 -19.45 17.94
C VAL A 13 -1.90 -20.79 17.52
N ALA A 14 -0.59 -20.97 17.70
CA ALA A 14 0.08 -22.24 17.41
C ALA A 14 -0.39 -23.36 18.37
N ALA A 15 -0.49 -23.08 19.67
CA ALA A 15 -0.95 -24.05 20.66
C ALA A 15 -2.41 -24.50 20.42
N GLY A 16 -3.31 -23.56 20.09
CA GLY A 16 -4.71 -23.87 19.77
C GLY A 16 -4.90 -24.71 18.51
N LEU A 17 -3.98 -24.62 17.54
CA LEU A 17 -4.04 -25.38 16.29
C LEU A 17 -3.43 -26.79 16.41
N ILE A 18 -2.50 -27.00 17.35
CA ILE A 18 -1.85 -28.30 17.59
C ILE A 18 -2.78 -29.33 18.24
N ALA A 19 -3.76 -28.88 19.05
CA ALA A 19 -4.66 -29.79 19.77
C ALA A 19 -5.69 -30.51 18.88
N SER A 20 -5.84 -30.16 17.60
CA SER A 20 -6.99 -30.59 16.78
C SER A 20 -6.71 -31.55 15.62
N THR A 21 -5.47 -31.98 15.34
CA THR A 21 -5.19 -32.78 14.13
C THR A 21 -4.20 -33.94 14.33
N GLY A 22 -4.69 -35.16 14.10
CA GLY A 22 -3.95 -36.43 14.16
C GLY A 22 -2.88 -36.58 13.07
N THR A 23 -2.00 -37.56 13.28
CA THR A 23 -0.56 -37.53 13.01
C THR A 23 -0.07 -37.93 11.61
N ALA A 24 -0.92 -38.20 10.61
CA ALA A 24 -0.44 -38.77 9.34
C ALA A 24 -0.44 -37.80 8.13
N VAL A 25 -1.12 -36.65 8.20
CA VAL A 25 -1.20 -35.63 7.11
C VAL A 25 -0.62 -34.27 7.58
N ALA A 26 0.10 -34.26 8.70
CA ALA A 26 0.34 -33.03 9.46
C ALA A 26 1.59 -32.23 9.04
N ALA A 27 2.64 -32.85 8.49
CA ALA A 27 3.89 -32.14 8.16
C ALA A 27 3.72 -31.23 6.93
N ASP A 28 3.34 -31.80 5.78
CA ASP A 28 3.07 -31.03 4.54
C ASP A 28 1.99 -29.95 4.72
N THR A 29 1.00 -30.22 5.59
CA THR A 29 -0.07 -29.24 5.88
C THR A 29 0.40 -28.14 6.84
N LYS A 30 1.30 -28.44 7.79
CA LYS A 30 1.89 -27.43 8.71
C LYS A 30 2.83 -26.49 7.97
N ASP A 31 3.73 -27.02 7.15
CA ASP A 31 4.66 -26.17 6.38
C ASP A 31 3.90 -25.31 5.36
N ALA A 32 2.88 -25.86 4.70
CA ALA A 32 1.99 -25.09 3.85
C ALA A 32 1.20 -24.01 4.61
N ALA A 33 0.77 -24.28 5.85
CA ALA A 33 0.06 -23.31 6.69
C ALA A 33 0.99 -22.18 7.16
N VAL A 34 2.22 -22.49 7.58
CA VAL A 34 3.24 -21.53 7.99
C VAL A 34 3.66 -20.65 6.81
N ALA A 35 3.95 -21.26 5.64
CA ALA A 35 4.26 -20.53 4.43
C ALA A 35 3.12 -19.57 4.01
N ARG A 36 1.86 -20.01 4.16
CA ARG A 36 0.69 -19.18 3.90
C ARG A 36 0.56 -18.01 4.88
N ALA A 37 0.83 -18.24 6.17
CA ALA A 37 0.81 -17.18 7.18
C ALA A 37 1.90 -16.13 6.92
N GLN A 38 3.12 -16.57 6.58
CA GLN A 38 4.21 -15.67 6.21
C GLN A 38 3.91 -14.87 4.94
N ALA A 39 3.38 -15.50 3.90
CA ALA A 39 2.98 -14.83 2.67
C ALA A 39 1.87 -13.78 2.90
N GLN A 40 0.92 -14.05 3.81
CA GLN A 40 -0.11 -13.08 4.19
C GLN A 40 0.47 -11.91 4.99
N ALA A 41 1.39 -12.17 5.93
CA ALA A 41 2.05 -11.12 6.69
C ALA A 41 2.88 -10.20 5.78
N ALA A 42 3.62 -10.77 4.82
CA ALA A 42 4.36 -10.02 3.81
C ALA A 42 3.44 -9.19 2.89
N PHE A 43 2.29 -9.75 2.49
CA PHE A 43 1.27 -9.02 1.73
C PHE A 43 0.68 -7.84 2.53
N GLN A 44 0.35 -8.02 3.81
CA GLN A 44 -0.16 -6.94 4.64
C GLN A 44 0.87 -5.82 4.82
N SER A 45 2.14 -6.17 5.06
CA SER A 45 3.23 -5.21 5.17
C SER A 45 3.41 -4.41 3.87
N SER A 46 3.48 -5.09 2.73
CA SER A 46 3.59 -4.42 1.42
C SER A 46 2.37 -3.56 1.09
N MET A 47 1.16 -3.97 1.49
CA MET A 47 -0.05 -3.18 1.32
C MET A 47 -0.03 -1.92 2.18
N SER A 48 0.44 -2.00 3.42
CA SER A 48 0.61 -0.82 4.29
C SER A 48 1.59 0.18 3.67
N THR A 49 2.72 -0.29 3.14
CA THR A 49 3.69 0.55 2.43
C THR A 49 3.08 1.19 1.19
N TYR A 50 2.32 0.43 0.39
CA TYR A 50 1.60 0.95 -0.78
C TYR A 50 0.64 2.07 -0.40
N ILE A 51 -0.18 1.88 0.64
CA ILE A 51 -1.15 2.89 1.11
C ILE A 51 -0.42 4.14 1.62
N ALA A 52 0.67 3.98 2.38
CA ALA A 52 1.47 5.09 2.88
C ALA A 52 2.09 5.90 1.72
N ALA A 53 2.68 5.22 0.73
CA ALA A 53 3.24 5.86 -0.46
C ALA A 53 2.17 6.59 -1.27
N HIS A 54 1.00 5.96 -1.46
CA HIS A 54 -0.13 6.60 -2.15
C HIS A 54 -0.57 7.89 -1.44
N ARG A 55 -0.71 7.86 -0.10
CA ARG A 55 -1.07 9.04 0.69
C ARG A 55 -0.01 10.14 0.56
N ALA A 56 1.27 9.78 0.67
CA ALA A 56 2.38 10.73 0.55
C ALA A 56 2.39 11.47 -0.80
N ILE A 57 2.07 10.78 -1.90
CA ILE A 57 1.96 11.41 -3.23
C ILE A 57 0.83 12.44 -3.25
N ILE A 58 -0.34 12.09 -2.72
CA ILE A 58 -1.50 12.99 -2.68
C ILE A 58 -1.24 14.19 -1.78
N ASP A 59 -0.60 13.98 -0.63
CA ASP A 59 -0.26 15.04 0.31
C ASP A 59 0.78 16.00 -0.29
N THR A 60 1.78 15.48 -1.00
CA THR A 60 2.77 16.29 -1.74
C THR A 60 2.10 17.13 -2.82
N ARG A 61 1.16 16.55 -3.59
CA ARG A 61 0.36 17.29 -4.58
C ARG A 61 -0.44 18.41 -3.93
N ARG A 62 -1.09 18.14 -2.80
CA ARG A 62 -1.88 19.13 -2.04
C ARG A 62 -1.00 20.26 -1.54
N ALA A 63 0.18 19.94 -0.99
CA ALA A 63 1.15 20.92 -0.51
C ALA A 63 1.66 21.81 -1.66
N ALA A 64 1.96 21.23 -2.82
CA ALA A 64 2.37 21.99 -4.00
C ALA A 64 1.26 22.95 -4.49
N HIS A 65 0.00 22.51 -4.48
CA HIS A 65 -1.15 23.37 -4.82
C HIS A 65 -1.33 24.51 -3.81
N ALA A 66 -1.19 24.22 -2.52
CA ALA A 66 -1.25 25.23 -1.47
C ALA A 66 -0.13 26.27 -1.65
N LYS A 67 1.10 25.82 -1.93
CA LYS A 67 2.24 26.70 -2.23
C LYS A 67 1.95 27.57 -3.45
N ALA A 68 1.46 27.01 -4.55
CA ALA A 68 1.12 27.78 -5.75
C ALA A 68 0.05 28.86 -5.49
N LEU A 69 -0.89 28.59 -4.56
CA LEU A 69 -1.91 29.55 -4.14
C LEU A 69 -1.32 30.64 -3.22
N THR A 70 -0.40 30.30 -2.32
CA THR A 70 0.33 31.29 -1.52
C THR A 70 1.20 32.18 -2.40
N ASP A 71 1.99 31.59 -3.31
CA ASP A 71 2.83 32.32 -4.26
C ASP A 71 1.98 33.28 -5.12
N PHE A 72 0.81 32.83 -5.58
CA PHE A 72 -0.13 33.67 -6.34
C PHE A 72 -0.66 34.85 -5.51
N GLN A 73 -1.06 34.63 -4.25
CA GLN A 73 -1.50 35.72 -3.37
C GLN A 73 -0.38 36.73 -3.09
N THR A 74 0.84 36.24 -2.85
CA THR A 74 2.01 37.11 -2.72
C THR A 74 2.26 37.94 -3.97
N ALA A 75 2.13 37.33 -5.16
CA ALA A 75 2.26 38.05 -6.42
C ALA A 75 1.19 39.15 -6.56
N LEU A 76 -0.08 38.87 -6.19
CA LEU A 76 -1.17 39.85 -6.27
C LEU A 76 -0.90 41.13 -5.46
N ASN A 77 -0.14 41.06 -4.36
CA ASN A 77 0.23 42.25 -3.58
C ASN A 77 1.18 43.21 -4.32
N SER A 78 1.82 42.75 -5.39
CA SER A 78 2.81 43.50 -6.18
C SER A 78 2.37 43.82 -7.61
N VAL A 79 1.24 43.25 -8.06
CA VAL A 79 0.71 43.43 -9.40
C VAL A 79 0.08 44.82 -9.52
N THR A 80 0.53 45.59 -10.51
CA THR A 80 0.00 46.93 -10.83
C THR A 80 -0.56 47.03 -12.24
N THR A 81 -0.42 45.98 -13.05
CA THR A 81 -0.86 45.94 -14.45
C THR A 81 -1.52 44.60 -14.81
N ASP A 82 -2.38 44.61 -15.82
CA ASP A 82 -3.03 43.39 -16.32
C ASP A 82 -2.04 42.36 -16.86
N ALA A 83 -0.93 42.81 -17.46
CA ALA A 83 0.13 41.93 -17.94
C ALA A 83 0.77 41.14 -16.79
N GLN A 84 1.03 41.79 -15.65
CA GLN A 84 1.56 41.13 -14.45
C GLN A 84 0.52 40.18 -13.83
N LEU A 85 -0.77 40.55 -13.83
CA LEU A 85 -1.84 39.67 -13.38
C LEU A 85 -1.91 38.40 -14.23
N GLN A 86 -1.80 38.54 -15.55
CA GLN A 86 -1.83 37.41 -16.46
C GLN A 86 -0.62 36.50 -16.25
N ALA A 87 0.58 37.07 -16.11
CA ALA A 87 1.79 36.32 -15.78
C ALA A 87 1.67 35.54 -14.46
N ALA A 88 1.07 36.13 -13.42
CA ALA A 88 0.83 35.45 -12.14
C ALA A 88 -0.16 34.28 -12.28
N LYS A 89 -1.22 34.45 -13.08
CA LYS A 89 -2.19 33.38 -13.37
C LYS A 89 -1.53 32.22 -14.14
N ASP A 90 -0.72 32.55 -15.14
CA ASP A 90 0.00 31.56 -15.95
C ASP A 90 1.05 30.81 -15.13
N ALA A 91 1.78 31.50 -14.25
CA ALA A 91 2.70 30.88 -13.30
C ALA A 91 1.97 29.89 -12.37
N ARG A 92 0.82 30.27 -11.81
CA ARG A 92 0.00 29.37 -10.98
C ARG A 92 -0.49 28.15 -11.78
N LYS A 93 -0.99 28.36 -13.00
CA LYS A 93 -1.45 27.27 -13.88
C LYS A 93 -0.32 26.30 -14.22
N SER A 94 0.86 26.82 -14.51
CA SER A 94 2.07 26.04 -14.79
C SER A 94 2.46 25.19 -13.56
N ALA A 95 2.50 25.80 -12.37
CA ALA A 95 2.82 25.10 -11.13
C ALA A 95 1.83 23.97 -10.80
N ILE A 96 0.52 24.21 -10.97
CA ILE A 96 -0.52 23.19 -10.77
C ILE A 96 -0.38 22.05 -11.77
N THR A 97 -0.12 22.38 -13.05
CA THR A 97 0.10 21.38 -14.10
C THR A 97 1.30 20.51 -13.77
N ALA A 98 2.43 21.11 -13.40
CA ALA A 98 3.64 20.39 -13.01
C ALA A 98 3.37 19.45 -11.81
N ALA A 99 2.73 19.95 -10.76
CA ALA A 99 2.37 19.14 -9.59
C ALA A 99 1.45 17.95 -9.95
N ASN A 100 0.49 18.15 -10.85
CA ASN A 100 -0.39 17.09 -11.32
C ASN A 100 0.36 16.06 -12.16
N THR A 101 1.24 16.49 -13.08
CA THR A 101 2.07 15.60 -13.89
C THR A 101 2.98 14.73 -13.01
N THR A 102 3.66 15.33 -12.03
CA THR A 102 4.48 14.59 -11.07
C THR A 102 3.67 13.59 -10.26
N ALA A 103 2.50 13.99 -9.76
CA ALA A 103 1.63 13.09 -9.00
C ALA A 103 1.12 11.92 -9.86
N THR A 104 0.70 12.19 -11.11
CA THR A 104 0.24 11.15 -12.04
C THR A 104 1.36 10.17 -12.37
N ALA A 105 2.58 10.66 -12.66
CA ALA A 105 3.73 9.80 -12.92
C ALA A 105 4.09 8.93 -11.70
N ALA A 106 4.08 9.51 -10.49
CA ALA A 106 4.35 8.79 -9.25
C ALA A 106 3.27 7.73 -8.95
N LEU A 107 1.99 8.04 -9.19
CA LEU A 107 0.89 7.08 -9.04
C LEU A 107 0.97 5.94 -10.07
N ALA A 108 1.34 6.25 -11.32
CA ALA A 108 1.54 5.24 -12.36
C ALA A 108 2.71 4.30 -12.04
N ALA A 109 3.76 4.79 -11.37
CA ALA A 109 4.88 3.99 -10.90
C ALA A 109 4.53 3.14 -9.66
N LEU A 110 3.42 3.40 -8.97
CA LEU A 110 3.07 2.73 -7.73
C LEU A 110 2.40 1.37 -7.99
N VAL A 111 3.14 0.29 -7.75
CA VAL A 111 2.65 -1.08 -7.96
C VAL A 111 1.83 -1.56 -6.78
N LYS A 112 0.59 -1.95 -7.04
CA LYS A 112 -0.27 -2.58 -6.03
C LYS A 112 0.22 -4.00 -5.74
N PRO A 113 0.47 -4.36 -4.47
CA PRO A 113 0.83 -5.73 -4.11
C PRO A 113 -0.27 -6.71 -4.55
N VAL A 114 0.13 -7.84 -5.13
CA VAL A 114 -0.76 -8.94 -5.49
C VAL A 114 -0.95 -9.89 -4.32
N LYS A 115 -2.22 -10.28 -4.08
CA LYS A 115 -2.54 -11.25 -3.04
C LYS A 115 -1.94 -12.61 -3.41
N PRO A 116 -1.31 -13.33 -2.46
CA PRO A 116 -0.78 -14.66 -2.72
C PRO A 116 -1.89 -15.58 -3.27
N ALA A 117 -1.61 -16.26 -4.39
CA ALA A 117 -2.53 -17.21 -4.98
C ALA A 117 -2.84 -18.34 -4.00
N LYS A 118 -4.10 -18.77 -3.97
CA LYS A 118 -4.49 -19.96 -3.20
C LYS A 118 -3.90 -21.17 -3.96
N ALA A 119 -3.07 -21.97 -3.31
CA ALA A 119 -2.55 -23.20 -3.91
C ALA A 119 -3.70 -24.03 -4.50
N ALA A 120 -3.53 -24.50 -5.73
CA ALA A 120 -4.50 -25.35 -6.40
C ALA A 120 -4.78 -26.57 -5.51
N LYS A 121 -6.06 -26.93 -5.37
CA LYS A 121 -6.47 -28.14 -4.66
C LYS A 121 -5.76 -29.32 -5.34
N ALA A 122 -4.99 -30.09 -4.59
CA ALA A 122 -4.28 -31.25 -5.11
C ALA A 122 -5.26 -32.12 -5.95
N PRO A 123 -4.85 -32.60 -7.13
CA PRO A 123 -5.71 -33.47 -7.93
C PRO A 123 -6.12 -34.67 -7.06
N ARG A 124 -7.41 -35.01 -7.08
CA ARG A 124 -7.91 -36.22 -6.42
C ARG A 124 -7.09 -37.39 -6.98
N SER A 125 -6.42 -38.12 -6.09
CA SER A 125 -5.69 -39.33 -6.41
C SER A 125 -6.56 -40.25 -7.28
N PRO A 126 -6.02 -40.87 -8.34
CA PRO A 126 -6.79 -41.83 -9.13
C PRO A 126 -7.31 -42.92 -8.20
N LYS A 127 -8.61 -43.15 -8.25
CA LYS A 127 -9.30 -44.22 -7.54
C LYS A 127 -8.66 -45.54 -7.95
N GLN A 128 -7.82 -46.11 -7.08
CA GLN A 128 -7.51 -47.54 -7.14
C GLN A 128 -8.80 -48.30 -6.77
N ALA A 129 -9.32 -49.07 -7.71
CA ALA A 129 -10.24 -50.18 -7.51
C ALA A 129 -10.08 -51.05 -8.77
N ALA A 130 -9.30 -52.14 -8.71
CA ALA A 130 -9.69 -53.45 -8.16
C ALA A 130 -10.68 -54.15 -9.08
#